data_AF-A0A6I5A0T3-F1
#
_entry.id   AF-A0A6I5A0T3-F1
#
_cell.length_a   1.000
_cell.length_b   1.000
_cell.length_c   1.000
_cell.angle_alpha   90.00
_cell.angle_beta   90.00
_cell.angle_gamma   90.00
#
_symmetry.space_group_name_H-M   'P 1'
#
loop_
_entity.id
_entity.type
_entity.pdbx_description
1 polymer ?
#
loop_
_entity_poly.entity_id
_entity_poly.type
_entity_poly.pdbx_seq_one_letter_code
_entity_poly.pdbx_strand_id
1 'polypeptide(L)'
;MIPSDHLPRVAIVGRPNVGKSSLFNRIVGERLAIIEDEPGTTRDRLEAEVEWRNRPFLLLDTGGFQVEDEGDYTDLIRGQINAAIAEATLVLFCVDARDGLTASDYDVADALRPGQAPANLRADKADHQCREVGAAAEAGALGFGSPFPVSALHDVNVGLLLDEVVGRLPETPPLVERDRVRVAIVGRPNVGKSTLVNALIGENRVIVSEVAGTTRDAIDTDLDAPEGAFTLIDTAGIRRPGKRGKGVERHAVLRATAALARCDVAVLLVDGSQGVTAQDTHIAGLAQEASTGLVVAVNKTDLWESPEEDRARLLGMMRNRFRFLPWALFTFVSAEEAVGLPDLLRLAAEAREARRRRIPTGELNGIFRRALRDHTPPVVHS
;
A
#
# COMPACT_ATOMS: atom_id res chain seq x y z
N MET A 1 -12.76 -9.97 -4.65
CA MET A 1 -12.35 -8.88 -3.73
C MET A 1 -13.41 -8.85 -2.66
N ILE A 2 -13.03 -8.83 -1.38
CA ILE A 2 -13.94 -8.45 -0.31
C ILE A 2 -13.62 -6.96 -0.11
N PRO A 3 -14.47 -6.02 -0.57
CA PRO A 3 -14.33 -4.61 -0.21
C PRO A 3 -14.10 -4.47 1.29
N SER A 4 -13.33 -3.46 1.73
CA SER A 4 -13.09 -3.17 3.16
C SER A 4 -14.38 -3.13 3.97
N ASP A 5 -15.49 -2.67 3.37
CA ASP A 5 -16.86 -2.68 3.91
C ASP A 5 -17.40 -4.07 4.31
N HIS A 6 -16.74 -5.16 3.91
CA HIS A 6 -17.12 -6.54 4.20
C HIS A 6 -16.12 -7.27 5.10
N LEU A 7 -15.06 -6.60 5.58
CA LEU A 7 -14.16 -7.17 6.58
C LEU A 7 -14.83 -7.19 7.95
N PRO A 8 -14.57 -8.22 8.79
CA PRO A 8 -15.01 -8.21 10.18
C PRO A 8 -14.44 -6.99 10.89
N ARG A 9 -15.27 -6.30 11.69
CA ARG A 9 -14.89 -5.07 12.40
C ARG A 9 -14.65 -5.36 13.87
N VAL A 10 -13.52 -4.92 14.41
CA VAL A 10 -13.12 -5.07 15.81
C VAL A 10 -13.04 -3.68 16.44
N ALA A 11 -13.94 -3.37 17.37
CA ALA A 11 -13.97 -2.06 18.02
C ALA A 11 -13.31 -2.10 19.41
N ILE A 12 -12.39 -1.18 19.67
CA ILE A 12 -11.77 -0.98 20.99
C ILE A 12 -12.59 0.04 21.76
N VAL A 13 -13.24 -0.41 22.85
CA VAL A 13 -14.09 0.42 23.71
C VAL A 13 -13.60 0.41 25.15
N GLY A 14 -14.00 1.41 25.93
CA GLY A 14 -13.62 1.54 27.34
C GLY A 14 -13.57 3.01 27.75
N ARG A 15 -13.53 3.27 29.06
CA ARG A 15 -13.48 4.65 29.59
C ARG A 15 -12.24 5.41 29.08
N PRO A 16 -12.21 6.76 29.14
CA PRO A 16 -11.03 7.53 28.80
C PRO A 16 -9.78 7.06 29.56
N ASN A 17 -8.62 7.16 28.90
CA ASN A 17 -7.28 6.88 29.47
C ASN A 17 -6.96 5.42 29.90
N VAL A 18 -7.80 4.42 29.59
CA VAL A 18 -7.47 2.99 29.86
C VAL A 18 -6.40 2.40 28.94
N GLY A 19 -5.93 3.15 27.95
CA GLY A 19 -4.91 2.70 27.00
C GLY A 19 -5.44 2.17 25.67
N LYS A 20 -6.68 2.52 25.27
CA LYS A 20 -7.27 2.15 23.96
C LYS A 20 -6.36 2.50 22.79
N SER A 21 -5.95 3.77 22.68
CA SER A 21 -5.08 4.23 21.59
C SER A 21 -3.68 3.65 21.67
N SER A 22 -3.19 3.31 22.87
CA SER A 22 -1.92 2.58 23.02
C SER A 22 -2.03 1.16 22.46
N LEU A 23 -3.15 0.46 22.75
CA LEU A 23 -3.42 -0.87 22.22
C LEU A 23 -3.66 -0.84 20.71
N PHE A 24 -4.44 0.13 20.22
CA PHE A 24 -4.64 0.39 18.80
C PHE A 24 -3.29 0.53 18.11
N ASN A 25 -2.51 1.54 18.48
CA ASN A 25 -1.20 1.82 17.87
C ASN A 25 -0.22 0.65 17.97
N ARG A 26 -0.30 -0.18 19.02
CA ARG A 26 0.52 -1.37 19.16
C ARG A 26 0.16 -2.44 18.13
N ILE A 27 -1.13 -2.78 18.02
CA ILE A 27 -1.63 -3.78 17.05
C ILE A 27 -1.35 -3.32 15.61
N VAL A 28 -1.61 -2.05 15.38
CA VAL A 28 -1.43 -1.32 14.13
C VAL A 28 0.07 -1.34 13.78
N GLY A 29 0.97 -0.90 14.66
CA GLY A 29 2.41 -0.80 14.40
C GLY A 29 3.15 -2.09 13.98
N GLU A 30 2.54 -3.27 14.15
CA GLU A 30 3.11 -4.52 13.65
C GLU A 30 2.85 -4.76 12.15
N ARG A 31 1.76 -4.24 11.57
CA ARG A 31 1.31 -4.58 10.19
C ARG A 31 0.29 -3.57 9.62
N LEU A 32 0.68 -2.43 9.05
CA LEU A 32 -0.31 -1.47 8.50
C LEU A 32 -0.17 -1.06 7.05
N ALA A 33 -1.36 -0.98 6.44
CA ALA A 33 -1.92 0.27 5.89
C ALA A 33 -2.96 0.87 6.88
N ILE A 34 -2.85 2.16 7.20
CA ILE A 34 -3.83 2.91 8.02
C ILE A 34 -4.94 3.42 7.09
N ILE A 35 -6.19 3.63 7.52
CA ILE A 35 -7.19 4.39 6.74
C ILE A 35 -7.79 5.44 7.68
N GLU A 36 -7.52 6.72 7.43
CA GLU A 36 -8.13 7.83 8.17
C GLU A 36 -9.18 8.52 7.26
N ASP A 37 -10.36 8.82 7.81
CA ASP A 37 -11.40 9.60 7.12
C ASP A 37 -11.00 11.08 6.97
N GLU A 38 -11.37 11.69 5.84
CA GLU A 38 -11.12 13.10 5.54
C GLU A 38 -11.94 14.07 6.42
N PRO A 39 -11.43 15.31 6.67
CA PRO A 39 -12.10 16.27 7.54
C PRO A 39 -13.33 16.88 6.84
N GLY A 40 -14.53 16.62 7.37
CA GLY A 40 -15.72 17.29 6.84
C GLY A 40 -17.07 16.95 7.46
N THR A 41 -17.32 15.71 7.88
CA THR A 41 -18.61 15.33 8.48
C THR A 41 -18.47 14.21 9.51
N THR A 42 -18.74 14.56 10.76
CA THR A 42 -18.88 13.66 11.93
C THR A 42 -17.66 12.81 12.32
N ARG A 43 -16.66 13.53 12.88
CA ARG A 43 -15.93 13.23 14.14
C ARG A 43 -15.09 11.92 14.17
N ASP A 44 -13.76 12.11 14.29
CA ASP A 44 -12.57 11.36 14.78
C ASP A 44 -12.67 9.86 15.18
N ARG A 45 -13.03 8.97 14.24
CA ARG A 45 -12.84 7.52 14.41
C ARG A 45 -11.58 7.06 13.67
N LEU A 46 -10.64 6.44 14.37
CA LEU A 46 -9.46 5.83 13.73
C LEU A 46 -9.81 4.42 13.30
N GLU A 47 -9.63 4.12 12.01
CA GLU A 47 -9.78 2.78 11.45
C GLU A 47 -8.43 2.29 10.90
N ALA A 48 -8.17 0.99 11.02
CA ALA A 48 -6.97 0.38 10.49
C ALA A 48 -7.25 -1.02 9.99
N GLU A 49 -6.73 -1.37 8.81
CA GLU A 49 -6.72 -2.76 8.36
C GLU A 49 -5.62 -3.52 9.10
N VAL A 50 -6.00 -4.62 9.75
CA VAL A 50 -5.10 -5.49 10.49
C VAL A 50 -5.22 -6.90 9.93
N GLU A 51 -4.09 -7.54 9.69
CA GLU A 51 -4.05 -8.95 9.32
C GLU A 51 -3.27 -9.73 10.37
N TRP A 52 -3.89 -10.75 10.97
CA TRP A 52 -3.21 -11.65 11.90
C TRP A 52 -3.39 -13.11 11.48
N ARG A 53 -2.29 -13.86 11.34
CA ARG A 53 -2.31 -15.26 10.84
C ARG A 53 -3.12 -15.44 9.54
N ASN A 54 -2.92 -14.55 8.56
CA ASN A 54 -3.66 -14.53 7.28
C ASN A 54 -5.17 -14.29 7.43
N ARG A 55 -5.60 -13.70 8.55
CA ARG A 55 -6.99 -13.35 8.81
C ARG A 55 -7.13 -11.83 8.93
N PRO A 56 -7.71 -11.19 7.92
CA PRO A 56 -7.88 -9.75 7.92
C PRO A 56 -9.14 -9.31 8.67
N PHE A 57 -9.05 -8.16 9.31
CA PHE A 57 -10.15 -7.46 9.97
C PHE A 57 -9.86 -5.96 10.06
N LEU A 58 -10.91 -5.15 10.22
CA LEU A 58 -10.78 -3.71 10.48
C LEU A 58 -10.75 -3.48 11.99
N LEU A 59 -9.73 -2.80 12.50
CA LEU A 59 -9.64 -2.37 13.89
C LEU A 59 -10.10 -0.91 14.01
N LEU A 60 -10.93 -0.63 15.01
CA LEU A 60 -11.56 0.68 15.22
C LEU A 60 -11.19 1.19 16.62
N ASP A 61 -10.63 2.39 16.75
CA ASP A 61 -10.47 3.07 18.05
C ASP A 61 -11.63 4.02 18.27
N THR A 62 -12.44 3.78 19.30
CA THR A 62 -13.53 4.69 19.70
C THR A 62 -13.05 5.84 20.59
N GLY A 63 -11.73 5.97 20.80
CA GLY A 63 -11.11 6.84 21.80
C GLY A 63 -10.84 8.29 21.40
N GLY A 64 -11.15 8.73 20.18
CA GLY A 64 -10.74 10.04 19.64
C GLY A 64 -11.45 11.28 20.20
N PHE A 65 -12.60 11.17 20.88
CA PHE A 65 -13.32 12.36 21.36
C PHE A 65 -12.95 12.74 22.79
N GLN A 66 -12.00 13.67 22.92
CA GLN A 66 -11.96 14.53 24.10
C GLN A 66 -13.21 15.42 24.06
N VAL A 67 -14.18 15.14 24.92
CA VAL A 67 -15.26 16.09 25.19
C VAL A 67 -14.71 17.08 26.21
N GLU A 68 -14.16 18.20 25.73
CA GLU A 68 -14.10 19.43 26.50
C GLU A 68 -15.53 19.95 26.62
N ASP A 69 -16.28 19.54 27.66
CA ASP A 69 -17.26 20.39 28.37
C ASP A 69 -18.05 19.61 29.44
N GLU A 70 -18.36 20.32 30.53
CA GLU A 70 -19.04 19.90 31.76
C GLU A 70 -20.56 19.63 31.59
N GLY A 71 -20.96 18.90 30.54
CA GLY A 71 -22.35 18.51 30.26
C GLY A 71 -22.66 17.03 30.52
N ASP A 72 -23.94 16.65 30.54
CA ASP A 72 -24.48 15.33 30.92
C ASP A 72 -23.77 14.15 30.19
N TYR A 73 -22.78 13.58 30.89
CA TYR A 73 -21.75 12.66 30.37
C TYR A 73 -22.30 11.36 29.76
N THR A 74 -23.49 10.95 30.18
CA THR A 74 -23.95 9.56 30.04
C THR A 74 -24.49 9.25 28.64
N ASP A 75 -25.23 10.18 28.03
CA ASP A 75 -25.97 9.89 26.78
C ASP A 75 -25.08 9.99 25.53
N LEU A 76 -24.10 10.88 25.51
CA LEU A 76 -23.11 10.99 24.43
C LEU A 76 -22.20 9.77 24.38
N ILE A 77 -21.70 9.32 25.54
CA ILE A 77 -20.86 8.11 25.65
C ILE A 77 -21.67 6.87 25.25
N ARG A 78 -22.93 6.77 25.68
CA ARG A 78 -23.83 5.68 25.27
C ARG A 78 -24.08 5.68 23.77
N GLY A 79 -24.33 6.84 23.15
CA GLY A 79 -24.51 6.95 21.70
C GLY A 79 -23.30 6.44 20.91
N GLN A 80 -22.09 6.76 21.38
CA GLN A 80 -20.83 6.31 20.77
C GLN A 80 -20.62 4.80 20.90
N ILE A 81 -20.84 4.26 22.10
CA ILE A 81 -20.74 2.82 22.34
C ILE A 81 -21.77 2.07 21.50
N ASN A 82 -23.00 2.56 21.41
CA ASN A 82 -24.05 1.96 20.58
C ASN A 82 -23.68 1.97 19.09
N ALA A 83 -23.07 3.05 18.58
CA ALA A 83 -22.59 3.11 17.21
C ALA A 83 -21.45 2.10 16.95
N ALA A 84 -20.51 1.97 17.90
CA ALA A 84 -19.44 0.99 17.82
C ALA A 84 -19.96 -0.45 17.85
N ILE A 85 -20.96 -0.74 18.69
CA ILE A 85 -21.62 -2.06 18.77
C ILE A 85 -22.34 -2.39 17.45
N ALA A 86 -23.05 -1.40 16.86
CA ALA A 86 -23.88 -1.63 15.68
C ALA A 86 -23.08 -2.07 14.44
N GLU A 87 -21.83 -1.64 14.33
CA GLU A 87 -20.96 -1.93 13.19
C GLU A 87 -19.91 -3.00 13.47
N ALA A 88 -19.64 -3.33 14.73
CA ALA A 88 -18.62 -4.29 15.10
C ALA A 88 -19.08 -5.75 14.88
N THR A 89 -18.12 -6.60 14.54
CA THR A 89 -18.21 -8.06 14.63
C THR A 89 -17.62 -8.58 15.94
N LEU A 90 -16.73 -7.82 16.56
CA LEU A 90 -16.17 -8.09 17.89
C LEU A 90 -15.92 -6.77 18.64
N VAL A 91 -16.23 -6.73 19.93
CA VAL A 91 -15.87 -5.58 20.77
C VAL A 91 -14.78 -5.96 21.78
N LEU A 92 -13.69 -5.20 21.79
CA LEU A 92 -12.61 -5.25 22.77
C LEU A 92 -12.88 -4.25 23.90
N PHE A 93 -13.45 -4.73 25.00
CA PHE A 93 -13.69 -3.90 26.17
C PHE A 93 -12.41 -3.79 27.02
N CYS A 94 -11.78 -2.62 26.97
CA CYS A 94 -10.56 -2.29 27.69
C CYS A 94 -10.86 -1.68 29.06
N VAL A 95 -10.21 -2.21 30.09
CA VAL A 95 -10.19 -1.68 31.46
C VAL A 95 -8.74 -1.46 31.92
N ASP A 96 -8.54 -0.60 32.93
CA ASP A 96 -7.22 -0.37 33.53
C ASP A 96 -7.09 -1.08 34.88
N ALA A 97 -6.29 -2.14 34.92
CA ALA A 97 -5.99 -2.93 36.11
C ALA A 97 -5.41 -2.12 37.28
N ARG A 98 -4.82 -0.95 37.01
CA ARG A 98 -4.11 -0.15 38.03
C ARG A 98 -5.08 0.63 38.91
N ASP A 99 -6.15 1.13 38.31
CA ASP A 99 -7.15 1.97 38.97
C ASP A 99 -8.32 1.14 39.53
N GLY A 100 -8.42 -0.13 39.13
CA GLY A 100 -9.58 -0.97 39.42
C GLY A 100 -10.82 -0.54 38.64
N LEU A 101 -11.97 -1.14 38.97
CA LEU A 101 -13.25 -0.79 38.33
C LEU A 101 -13.82 0.51 38.86
N THR A 102 -14.17 1.41 37.95
CA THR A 102 -14.82 2.69 38.25
C THR A 102 -16.28 2.68 37.83
N ALA A 103 -17.07 3.65 38.30
CA ALA A 103 -18.47 3.81 37.88
C ALA A 103 -18.62 3.88 36.35
N SER A 104 -17.69 4.57 35.67
CA SER A 104 -17.65 4.65 34.21
C SER A 104 -17.42 3.30 33.52
N ASP A 105 -16.69 2.38 34.15
CA ASP A 105 -16.54 1.02 33.62
C ASP A 105 -17.85 0.23 33.72
N TYR A 106 -18.65 0.46 34.77
CA TYR A 106 -20.00 -0.10 34.88
C TYR A 106 -20.97 0.55 33.89
N ASP A 107 -20.87 1.86 33.63
CA ASP A 107 -21.70 2.54 32.63
C ASP A 107 -21.43 2.03 31.21
N VAL A 108 -20.14 1.82 30.86
CA VAL A 108 -19.73 1.22 29.59
C VAL A 108 -20.21 -0.24 29.52
N ALA A 109 -20.07 -1.00 30.60
CA ALA A 109 -20.57 -2.37 30.69
C ALA A 109 -22.10 -2.43 30.48
N ASP A 110 -22.85 -1.53 31.11
CA ASP A 110 -24.29 -1.45 30.97
C ASP A 110 -24.72 -1.03 29.56
N ALA A 111 -23.94 -0.19 28.88
CA ALA A 111 -24.16 0.13 27.47
C ALA A 111 -23.88 -1.07 26.53
N LEU A 112 -22.95 -1.96 26.90
CA LEU A 112 -22.59 -3.15 26.13
C LEU A 112 -23.54 -4.35 26.34
N ARG A 113 -24.38 -4.33 27.39
CA ARG A 113 -25.28 -5.44 27.77
C ARG A 113 -26.51 -5.63 26.86
N PRO A 114 -27.23 -4.57 26.41
CA PRO A 114 -28.43 -4.72 25.61
C PRO A 114 -28.10 -5.33 24.25
N GLY A 115 -28.42 -6.62 24.06
CA GLY A 115 -28.37 -7.31 22.77
C GLY A 115 -27.27 -8.36 22.55
N GLN A 116 -26.45 -8.73 23.55
CA GLN A 116 -25.24 -9.55 23.33
C GLN A 116 -24.38 -8.94 22.21
N ALA A 117 -23.84 -7.75 22.51
CA ALA A 117 -22.86 -7.09 21.65
C ALA A 117 -21.83 -8.12 21.09
N PRO A 118 -21.40 -7.93 19.83
CA PRO A 118 -20.65 -8.91 19.07
C PRO A 118 -19.50 -9.54 19.88
N ALA A 119 -19.67 -10.81 20.28
CA ALA A 119 -18.72 -11.68 20.98
C ALA A 119 -17.70 -11.01 21.93
N ASN A 120 -18.12 -10.07 22.80
CA ASN A 120 -17.21 -9.23 23.60
C ASN A 120 -16.00 -9.96 24.21
N LEU A 121 -14.81 -9.44 23.92
CA LEU A 121 -13.55 -9.87 24.50
C LEU A 121 -13.04 -8.77 25.42
N ARG A 122 -12.64 -9.14 26.64
CA ARG A 122 -12.18 -8.16 27.62
C ARG A 122 -10.66 -8.13 27.66
N ALA A 123 -10.10 -6.95 27.44
CA ALA A 123 -8.67 -6.69 27.56
C ALA A 123 -8.40 -5.85 28.81
N ASP A 124 -7.43 -6.22 29.62
CA ASP A 124 -7.08 -5.49 30.83
C ASP A 124 -5.63 -5.05 30.80
N LYS A 125 -5.36 -3.78 31.13
CA LYS A 125 -4.03 -3.19 31.08
C LYS A 125 -3.14 -3.70 32.21
N ALA A 126 -2.40 -4.78 31.95
CA ALA A 126 -1.53 -5.46 32.91
C ALA A 126 -0.05 -5.03 32.78
N ASP A 127 0.26 -3.77 33.08
CA ASP A 127 1.64 -3.25 32.97
C ASP A 127 2.63 -3.84 34.02
N HIS A 128 2.14 -4.53 35.05
CA HIS A 128 2.97 -5.18 36.07
C HIS A 128 2.44 -6.57 36.48
N GLN A 129 3.28 -7.60 36.35
CA GLN A 129 3.00 -9.02 36.69
C GLN A 129 2.45 -9.24 38.12
N CYS A 130 2.75 -8.37 39.08
CA CYS A 130 2.37 -8.58 40.49
C CYS A 130 0.90 -8.28 40.83
N ARG A 131 0.09 -7.76 39.88
CA ARG A 131 -1.34 -7.41 40.13
C ARG A 131 -2.36 -8.21 39.32
N GLU A 132 -1.90 -9.16 38.52
CA GLU A 132 -2.74 -9.89 37.55
C GLU A 132 -3.91 -10.65 38.19
N VAL A 133 -3.73 -11.27 39.36
CA VAL A 133 -4.76 -12.15 39.95
C VAL A 133 -5.91 -11.35 40.59
N GLY A 134 -5.62 -10.21 41.22
CA GLY A 134 -6.62 -9.39 41.91
C GLY A 134 -7.46 -8.55 40.95
N ALA A 135 -6.79 -7.86 40.01
CA ALA A 135 -7.46 -7.07 38.97
C ALA A 135 -8.32 -7.94 38.05
N ALA A 136 -7.85 -9.16 37.71
CA ALA A 136 -8.64 -10.10 36.91
C ALA A 136 -9.92 -10.59 37.61
N ALA A 137 -9.87 -10.77 38.94
CA ALA A 137 -11.02 -11.18 39.73
C ALA A 137 -12.07 -10.06 39.87
N GLU A 138 -11.63 -8.83 40.14
CA GLU A 138 -12.52 -7.66 40.18
C GLU A 138 -13.16 -7.40 38.82
N ALA A 139 -12.37 -7.53 37.76
CA ALA A 139 -12.84 -7.46 36.40
C ALA A 139 -14.02 -8.42 36.16
N GLY A 140 -13.94 -9.68 36.58
CA GLY A 140 -15.02 -10.66 36.39
C GLY A 140 -16.43 -10.17 36.77
N ALA A 141 -16.55 -9.22 37.70
CA ALA A 141 -17.82 -8.62 38.12
C ALA A 141 -18.61 -7.91 37.00
N LEU A 142 -17.98 -7.49 35.90
CA LEU A 142 -18.70 -6.81 34.81
C LEU A 142 -19.56 -7.76 33.96
N GLY A 143 -19.29 -9.07 33.99
CA GLY A 143 -20.13 -10.09 33.33
C GLY A 143 -19.76 -10.43 31.88
N PHE A 144 -18.56 -10.08 31.40
CA PHE A 144 -18.08 -10.35 30.03
C PHE A 144 -17.07 -11.51 29.95
N GLY A 145 -17.12 -12.45 30.89
CA GLY A 145 -16.16 -13.57 30.98
C GLY A 145 -14.82 -13.18 31.61
N SER A 146 -13.82 -14.06 31.44
CA SER A 146 -12.48 -13.86 32.00
C SER A 146 -11.72 -12.76 31.26
N PRO A 147 -11.06 -11.82 31.96
CA PRO A 147 -10.23 -10.80 31.34
C PRO A 147 -8.97 -11.41 30.73
N PHE A 148 -8.54 -10.85 29.61
CA PHE A 148 -7.27 -11.14 28.96
C PHE A 148 -6.26 -10.05 29.38
N PRO A 149 -5.25 -10.39 30.20
CA PRO A 149 -4.23 -9.43 30.62
C PRO A 149 -3.35 -9.07 29.42
N VAL A 150 -3.27 -7.80 29.07
CA VAL A 150 -2.46 -7.26 27.98
C VAL A 150 -1.71 -6.02 28.43
N SER A 151 -0.46 -5.85 28.01
CA SER A 151 0.23 -4.56 28.13
C SER A 151 0.63 -4.09 26.74
N ALA A 152 -0.08 -3.10 26.21
CA ALA A 152 0.27 -2.47 24.95
C ALA A 152 1.62 -1.71 25.02
N LEU A 153 1.98 -1.21 26.20
CA LEU A 153 3.23 -0.48 26.42
C LEU A 153 4.44 -1.42 26.41
N HIS A 154 4.33 -2.56 27.11
CA HIS A 154 5.40 -3.54 27.26
C HIS A 154 5.33 -4.71 26.29
N ASP A 155 4.36 -4.69 25.37
CA ASP A 155 4.15 -5.73 24.37
C ASP A 155 3.87 -7.13 24.95
N VAL A 156 3.14 -7.16 26.06
CA VAL A 156 2.82 -8.39 26.77
C VAL A 156 1.46 -8.88 26.33
N ASN A 157 1.39 -10.15 25.89
CA ASN A 157 0.18 -10.87 25.48
C ASN A 157 -0.61 -10.27 24.30
N VAL A 158 -0.09 -9.27 23.59
CA VAL A 158 -0.76 -8.66 22.43
C VAL A 158 -1.02 -9.70 21.34
N GLY A 159 -0.03 -10.54 20.99
CA GLY A 159 -0.21 -11.62 20.03
C GLY A 159 -1.21 -12.69 20.47
N LEU A 160 -1.29 -12.99 21.78
CA LEU A 160 -2.29 -13.92 22.33
C LEU A 160 -3.70 -13.32 22.30
N LEU A 161 -3.82 -12.01 22.55
CA LEU A 161 -5.06 -11.28 22.35
C LEU A 161 -5.50 -11.35 20.88
N LEU A 162 -4.58 -11.15 19.93
CA LEU A 162 -4.88 -11.25 18.50
C LEU A 162 -5.26 -12.67 18.07
N ASP A 163 -4.64 -13.70 18.65
CA ASP A 163 -5.04 -15.09 18.45
C ASP A 163 -6.49 -15.34 18.88
N GLU A 164 -6.89 -14.81 20.04
CA GLU A 164 -8.26 -14.91 20.54
C GLU A 164 -9.25 -14.10 19.68
N VAL A 165 -8.85 -12.90 19.25
CA VAL A 165 -9.63 -12.04 18.34
C VAL A 165 -9.94 -12.79 17.06
N VAL A 166 -8.91 -13.27 16.33
CA VAL A 166 -9.17 -13.98 15.08
C VAL A 166 -9.94 -15.27 15.33
N GLY A 167 -9.71 -15.98 16.44
CA GLY A 167 -10.48 -17.17 16.81
C GLY A 167 -12.00 -16.94 16.93
N ARG A 168 -12.43 -15.73 17.28
CA ARG A 168 -13.85 -15.35 17.44
C ARG A 168 -14.46 -14.70 16.20
N LEU A 169 -13.64 -14.15 15.31
CA LEU A 169 -14.13 -13.55 14.07
C LEU A 169 -14.60 -14.64 13.10
N PRO A 170 -15.63 -14.38 12.27
CA PRO A 170 -16.02 -15.29 11.19
C PRO A 170 -14.84 -15.51 10.23
N GLU A 171 -14.73 -16.72 9.67
CA GLU A 171 -13.67 -17.01 8.68
C GLU A 171 -13.77 -16.05 7.49
N THR A 172 -12.76 -15.19 7.36
CA THR A 172 -12.52 -14.36 6.19
C THR A 172 -11.44 -15.03 5.34
N PRO A 173 -11.60 -15.13 4.01
CA PRO A 173 -10.46 -15.45 3.16
C PRO A 173 -9.36 -14.41 3.38
N PRO A 174 -8.07 -14.79 3.28
CA PRO A 174 -6.96 -13.86 3.47
C PRO A 174 -7.09 -12.63 2.57
N LEU A 175 -6.59 -11.48 3.03
CA LEU A 175 -6.35 -10.34 2.15
C LEU A 175 -5.40 -10.82 1.07
N VAL A 176 -5.90 -10.93 -0.15
CA VAL A 176 -5.01 -11.06 -1.30
C VAL A 176 -4.51 -9.64 -1.55
N GLU A 177 -3.39 -9.26 -0.93
CA GLU A 177 -2.57 -8.19 -1.48
C GLU A 177 -2.39 -8.52 -2.95
N ARG A 178 -2.97 -7.71 -3.84
CA ARG A 178 -2.67 -7.85 -5.26
C ARG A 178 -1.19 -7.54 -5.37
N ASP A 179 -0.39 -8.52 -5.77
CA ASP A 179 0.99 -8.31 -6.17
C ASP A 179 0.99 -7.37 -7.38
N ARG A 180 0.92 -6.06 -7.11
CA ARG A 180 0.78 -5.01 -8.10
C ARG A 180 2.16 -4.72 -8.67
N VAL A 181 2.25 -4.66 -10.00
CA VAL A 181 3.45 -4.21 -10.67
C VAL A 181 3.59 -2.70 -10.47
N ARG A 182 4.61 -2.26 -9.75
CA ARG A 182 4.88 -0.83 -9.53
C ARG A 182 5.58 -0.26 -10.76
N VAL A 183 4.92 0.67 -11.45
CA VAL A 183 5.38 1.24 -12.72
C VAL A 183 5.67 2.73 -12.57
N ALA A 184 6.90 3.16 -12.87
CA ALA A 184 7.22 4.58 -12.99
C ALA A 184 7.24 5.01 -14.46
N ILE A 185 6.52 6.07 -14.82
CA ILE A 185 6.57 6.65 -16.17
C ILE A 185 7.57 7.80 -16.19
N VAL A 186 8.70 7.57 -16.87
CA VAL A 186 9.83 8.52 -16.95
C VAL A 186 10.06 8.97 -18.39
N GLY A 187 10.74 10.10 -18.56
CA GLY A 187 11.04 10.65 -19.89
C GLY A 187 11.14 12.17 -19.87
N ARG A 188 11.65 12.72 -20.95
CA ARG A 188 11.83 14.17 -21.12
C ARG A 188 10.52 14.97 -20.98
N PRO A 189 10.58 16.29 -20.76
CA PRO A 189 9.40 17.14 -20.90
C PRO A 189 8.71 16.97 -22.26
N ASN A 190 7.38 17.06 -22.28
CA ASN A 190 6.54 17.07 -23.50
C ASN A 190 6.51 15.80 -24.38
N VAL A 191 7.10 14.69 -23.93
CA VAL A 191 7.00 13.38 -24.63
C VAL A 191 5.63 12.71 -24.51
N GLY A 192 4.71 13.30 -23.74
CA GLY A 192 3.33 12.80 -23.56
C GLY A 192 3.10 11.94 -22.32
N LYS A 193 3.91 12.08 -21.26
CA LYS A 193 3.74 11.32 -20.01
C LYS A 193 2.36 11.51 -19.39
N SER A 194 1.88 12.76 -19.32
CA SER A 194 0.56 13.09 -18.75
C SER A 194 -0.58 12.56 -19.60
N THR A 195 -0.45 12.66 -20.92
CA THR A 195 -1.39 12.06 -21.87
C THR A 195 -1.44 10.54 -21.67
N LEU A 196 -0.29 9.87 -21.55
CA LEU A 196 -0.24 8.42 -21.32
C LEU A 196 -0.91 8.01 -20.01
N VAL A 197 -0.61 8.70 -18.91
CA VAL A 197 -1.26 8.42 -17.62
C VAL A 197 -2.77 8.56 -17.72
N ASN A 198 -3.26 9.64 -18.32
CA ASN A 198 -4.70 9.85 -18.49
C ASN A 198 -5.34 8.80 -19.42
N ALA A 199 -4.64 8.40 -20.47
CA ALA A 199 -5.12 7.38 -21.40
C ALA A 199 -5.22 6.01 -20.72
N LEU A 200 -4.24 5.64 -19.89
CA LEU A 200 -4.28 4.42 -19.08
C LEU A 200 -5.42 4.44 -18.06
N ILE A 201 -5.71 5.60 -17.45
CA ILE A 201 -6.81 5.78 -16.48
C ILE A 201 -8.17 5.74 -17.18
N GLY A 202 -8.28 6.35 -18.36
CA GLY A 202 -9.52 6.51 -19.11
C GLY A 202 -9.87 5.34 -20.03
N GLU A 203 -9.05 4.29 -20.08
CA GLU A 203 -9.32 3.12 -20.90
C GLU A 203 -10.51 2.34 -20.33
N ASN A 204 -11.53 2.04 -21.17
CA ASN A 204 -12.80 1.42 -20.76
C ASN A 204 -12.67 0.09 -19.97
N ARG A 205 -11.49 -0.55 -20.02
CA ARG A 205 -11.19 -1.84 -19.38
C ARG A 205 -10.35 -1.71 -18.13
N VAL A 206 -9.88 -0.51 -17.81
CA VAL A 206 -9.04 -0.23 -16.65
C VAL A 206 -9.92 0.32 -15.53
N ILE A 207 -9.91 -0.37 -14.40
CA ILE A 207 -10.57 0.12 -13.18
C ILE A 207 -9.50 0.86 -12.38
N VAL A 208 -9.78 2.13 -12.08
CA VAL A 208 -8.88 3.00 -11.33
C VAL A 208 -9.42 3.13 -9.92
N SER A 209 -8.56 2.85 -8.95
CA SER A 209 -8.85 3.10 -7.55
C SER A 209 -8.08 4.35 -7.13
N GLU A 210 -8.78 5.47 -6.98
CA GLU A 210 -8.22 6.66 -6.33
C GLU A 210 -8.38 6.47 -4.81
N VAL A 211 -7.72 5.45 -4.24
CA VAL A 211 -7.54 5.39 -2.78
C VAL A 211 -6.52 6.48 -2.45
N ALA A 212 -7.04 7.69 -2.31
CA ALA A 212 -6.29 8.82 -1.79
C ALA A 212 -6.07 8.57 -0.29
N GLY A 213 -4.89 8.04 0.06
CA GLY A 213 -4.48 8.02 1.46
C GLY A 213 -3.48 6.92 1.82
N THR A 214 -2.25 7.32 2.13
CA THR A 214 -1.69 7.27 3.50
C THR A 214 -0.25 7.78 3.50
N THR A 215 0.19 8.24 4.67
CA THR A 215 1.18 9.30 4.94
C THR A 215 2.65 8.98 4.60
N ARG A 216 2.91 8.58 3.35
CA ARG A 216 4.21 8.79 2.70
C ARG A 216 4.10 8.97 1.18
N ASP A 217 3.09 8.37 0.55
CA ASP A 217 3.03 8.18 -0.91
C ASP A 217 1.64 8.54 -1.49
N ALA A 218 1.07 9.67 -1.08
CA ALA A 218 -0.24 10.21 -1.52
C ALA A 218 -0.34 10.62 -3.02
N ILE A 219 0.48 10.02 -3.88
CA ILE A 219 0.73 10.45 -5.27
C ILE A 219 0.66 9.27 -6.27
N ASP A 220 0.58 8.03 -5.79
CA ASP A 220 0.54 6.86 -6.66
C ASP A 220 -0.91 6.54 -7.11
N THR A 221 -1.09 5.78 -8.18
CA THR A 221 -2.43 5.46 -8.73
C THR A 221 -2.53 3.99 -9.09
N ASP A 222 -3.46 3.29 -8.46
CA ASP A 222 -3.72 1.88 -8.72
C ASP A 222 -4.60 1.69 -9.96
N LEU A 223 -4.16 0.76 -10.82
CA LEU A 223 -4.84 0.39 -12.07
C LEU A 223 -5.05 -1.12 -12.08
N ASP A 224 -6.27 -1.55 -12.36
CA ASP A 224 -6.60 -2.95 -12.61
C ASP A 224 -6.97 -3.12 -14.08
N ALA A 225 -6.13 -3.84 -14.81
CA ALA A 225 -6.27 -4.10 -16.23
C ALA A 225 -6.32 -5.63 -16.50
N PRO A 226 -6.82 -6.05 -17.67
CA PRO A 226 -6.77 -7.46 -18.09
C PRO A 226 -5.36 -8.07 -18.05
N GLU A 227 -4.33 -7.26 -18.26
CA GLU A 227 -2.92 -7.64 -18.28
C GLU A 227 -2.32 -7.81 -16.88
N GLY A 228 -3.02 -7.35 -15.84
CA GLY A 228 -2.57 -7.46 -14.45
C GLY A 228 -3.01 -6.29 -13.57
N ALA A 229 -2.59 -6.35 -12.31
CA ALA A 229 -2.77 -5.27 -11.34
C ALA A 229 -1.49 -4.42 -11.30
N PHE A 230 -1.64 -3.10 -11.41
CA PHE A 230 -0.52 -2.15 -11.49
C PHE A 230 -0.70 -1.02 -10.47
N THR A 231 0.42 -0.41 -10.08
CA THR A 231 0.47 0.85 -9.32
C THR A 231 1.37 1.81 -10.08
N LEU A 232 0.83 2.91 -10.58
CA LEU A 232 1.60 3.98 -11.19
C LEU A 232 2.25 4.85 -10.10
N ILE A 233 3.57 4.95 -10.14
CA ILE A 233 4.36 5.70 -9.16
C ILE A 233 4.52 7.17 -9.59
N ASP A 234 4.36 8.10 -8.65
CA ASP A 234 4.57 9.55 -8.79
C ASP A 234 3.67 10.23 -9.86
N THR A 235 2.34 9.97 -9.84
CA THR A 235 1.41 10.50 -10.86
C THR A 235 1.08 11.99 -10.69
N ALA A 236 1.17 12.59 -9.50
CA ALA A 236 0.90 14.02 -9.28
C ALA A 236 1.96 14.94 -9.89
N GLY A 237 3.21 14.47 -10.01
CA GLY A 237 4.24 15.17 -10.78
C GLY A 237 3.94 15.25 -12.28
N ILE A 238 3.12 14.31 -12.77
CA ILE A 238 2.69 14.18 -14.15
C ILE A 238 1.35 14.91 -14.39
N ARG A 239 0.41 14.92 -13.43
CA ARG A 239 -0.89 15.62 -13.52
C ARG A 239 -0.80 17.17 -13.43
N ARG A 240 0.33 17.74 -12.96
CA ARG A 240 0.53 19.20 -12.90
C ARG A 240 1.31 19.70 -14.12
N PRO A 241 0.73 20.55 -15.01
CA PRO A 241 1.46 21.18 -16.11
C PRO A 241 2.66 21.97 -15.58
N GLY A 242 3.87 21.66 -16.05
CA GLY A 242 5.10 22.24 -15.53
C GLY A 242 5.17 23.76 -15.70
N LYS A 243 5.48 24.50 -14.62
CA LYS A 243 5.92 25.90 -14.72
C LYS A 243 7.24 25.95 -15.49
N ARG A 244 7.33 26.83 -16.49
CA ARG A 244 8.54 27.04 -17.31
C ARG A 244 9.56 27.89 -16.51
N GLY A 245 10.79 27.40 -16.34
CA GLY A 245 11.86 28.14 -15.67
C GLY A 245 13.21 27.40 -15.63
N LYS A 246 14.33 28.14 -15.49
CA LYS A 246 15.66 27.57 -15.24
C LYS A 246 15.66 26.89 -13.86
N GLY A 247 15.99 25.60 -13.79
CA GLY A 247 15.99 24.80 -12.55
C GLY A 247 14.97 23.65 -12.50
N VAL A 248 14.06 23.58 -13.49
CA VAL A 248 13.05 22.51 -13.61
C VAL A 248 13.68 21.16 -13.98
N GLU A 249 14.79 21.16 -14.73
CA GLU A 249 15.48 19.94 -15.15
C GLU A 249 16.11 19.16 -14.00
N ARG A 250 16.78 19.84 -13.05
CA ARG A 250 17.38 19.19 -11.87
C ARG A 250 16.31 18.52 -11.01
N HIS A 251 15.14 19.15 -10.86
CA HIS A 251 13.99 18.57 -10.17
C HIS A 251 13.34 17.41 -10.94
N ALA A 252 13.40 17.40 -12.27
CA ALA A 252 12.91 16.28 -13.08
C ALA A 252 13.79 15.03 -12.90
N VAL A 253 15.12 15.19 -12.85
CA VAL A 253 16.07 14.08 -12.62
C VAL A 253 15.93 13.51 -11.21
N LEU A 254 15.84 14.36 -10.19
CA LEU A 254 15.64 13.90 -8.81
C LEU A 254 14.32 13.13 -8.64
N ARG A 255 13.23 13.61 -9.25
CA ARG A 255 11.94 12.89 -9.26
C ARG A 255 12.02 11.56 -9.99
N ALA A 256 12.64 11.54 -11.18
CA ALA A 256 12.86 10.29 -11.90
C ALA A 256 13.66 9.29 -11.05
N THR A 257 14.72 9.74 -10.38
CA THR A 257 15.53 8.89 -9.48
C THR A 257 14.71 8.34 -8.32
N ALA A 258 13.90 9.18 -7.67
CA ALA A 258 13.02 8.75 -6.57
C ALA A 258 11.95 7.75 -7.03
N ALA A 259 11.34 7.97 -8.19
CA ALA A 259 10.37 7.06 -8.78
C ALA A 259 11.02 5.72 -9.17
N LEU A 260 12.21 5.75 -9.77
CA LEU A 260 12.98 4.57 -10.16
C LEU A 260 13.33 3.68 -8.96
N ALA A 261 13.64 4.28 -7.80
CA ALA A 261 13.95 3.55 -6.57
C ALA A 261 12.74 2.84 -5.93
N ARG A 262 11.51 3.28 -6.25
CA ARG A 262 10.25 2.75 -5.68
C ARG A 262 9.50 1.82 -6.63
N CYS A 263 9.83 1.86 -7.92
CA CYS A 263 9.17 1.07 -8.94
C CYS A 263 9.90 -0.24 -9.25
N ASP A 264 9.16 -1.17 -9.81
CA ASP A 264 9.69 -2.43 -10.29
C ASP A 264 10.13 -2.37 -11.74
N VAL A 265 9.37 -1.60 -12.52
CA VAL A 265 9.56 -1.38 -13.94
C VAL A 265 9.42 0.10 -14.25
N ALA A 266 10.41 0.64 -14.95
CA ALA A 266 10.37 1.96 -15.53
C ALA A 266 9.84 1.88 -16.97
N VAL A 267 8.84 2.70 -17.27
CA VAL A 267 8.41 2.96 -18.65
C VAL A 267 9.08 4.26 -19.10
N LEU A 268 10.10 4.14 -19.95
CA LEU A 268 10.75 5.29 -20.56
C LEU A 268 9.97 5.70 -21.82
N LEU A 269 9.30 6.84 -21.73
CA LEU A 269 8.54 7.40 -22.84
C LEU A 269 9.43 8.26 -23.75
N VAL A 270 9.49 7.89 -25.03
CA VAL A 270 10.25 8.58 -26.07
C VAL A 270 9.29 9.16 -27.09
N ASP A 271 9.54 10.39 -27.55
CA ASP A 271 8.74 11.01 -28.60
C ASP A 271 9.12 10.44 -29.98
N GLY A 272 8.22 9.67 -30.60
CA GLY A 272 8.40 9.03 -31.90
C GLY A 272 8.54 10.00 -33.06
N SER A 273 8.07 11.24 -32.93
CA SER A 273 8.26 12.29 -33.95
C SER A 273 9.67 12.90 -33.91
N GLN A 274 10.33 12.86 -32.75
CA GLN A 274 11.65 13.47 -32.54
C GLN A 274 12.80 12.45 -32.49
N GLY A 275 12.47 11.18 -32.26
CA GLY A 275 13.45 10.12 -32.05
C GLY A 275 14.17 10.19 -30.71
N VAL A 276 15.18 9.33 -30.58
CA VAL A 276 15.94 9.16 -29.34
C VAL A 276 16.98 10.26 -29.17
N THR A 277 16.90 10.99 -28.07
CA THR A 277 17.83 12.08 -27.71
C THR A 277 18.82 11.67 -26.61
N ALA A 278 19.80 12.53 -26.35
CA ALA A 278 20.79 12.32 -25.28
C ALA A 278 20.17 12.23 -23.88
N GLN A 279 19.10 12.98 -23.61
CA GLN A 279 18.42 12.95 -22.31
C GLN A 279 17.61 11.65 -22.14
N ASP A 280 17.06 11.10 -23.23
CA ASP A 280 16.40 9.78 -23.18
C ASP A 280 17.41 8.69 -22.81
N THR A 281 18.61 8.72 -23.42
CA THR A 281 19.70 7.80 -23.04
C THR A 281 20.20 8.02 -21.61
N HIS A 282 20.22 9.26 -21.12
CA HIS A 282 20.61 9.55 -19.73
C HIS A 282 19.60 8.98 -18.72
N ILE A 283 18.30 9.19 -18.94
CA ILE A 283 17.24 8.63 -18.09
C ILE A 283 17.26 7.10 -18.12
N ALA A 284 17.51 6.50 -19.28
CA ALA A 284 17.68 5.04 -19.38
C ALA A 284 18.88 4.52 -18.58
N GLY A 285 19.98 5.29 -18.54
CA GLY A 285 21.13 5.01 -17.68
C GLY A 285 20.77 5.02 -16.20
N LEU A 286 19.98 6.00 -15.74
CA LEU A 286 19.50 6.04 -14.36
C LEU A 286 18.65 4.81 -14.00
N ALA A 287 17.82 4.33 -14.92
CA ALA A 287 17.03 3.11 -14.71
C ALA A 287 17.93 1.87 -14.60
N GLN A 288 19.03 1.82 -15.35
CA GLN A 288 20.03 0.76 -15.23
C GLN A 288 20.76 0.80 -13.88
N GLU A 289 21.16 1.99 -13.44
CA GLU A 289 21.87 2.20 -12.16
C GLU A 289 20.97 1.83 -10.97
N ALA A 290 19.70 2.23 -11.01
CA ALA A 290 18.68 1.78 -10.07
C ALA A 290 18.41 0.26 -10.15
N SER A 291 19.01 -0.40 -11.15
CA SER A 291 18.79 -1.78 -11.49
C SER A 291 17.30 -2.04 -11.57
N THR A 292 16.51 -1.28 -12.34
CA THR A 292 15.05 -1.43 -12.47
C THR A 292 14.71 -2.14 -13.79
N GLY A 293 13.58 -2.85 -13.88
CA GLY A 293 13.09 -3.32 -15.18
C GLY A 293 12.84 -2.12 -16.12
N LEU A 294 13.00 -2.29 -17.43
CA LEU A 294 12.88 -1.18 -18.38
C LEU A 294 12.08 -1.59 -19.62
N VAL A 295 11.01 -0.85 -19.86
CA VAL A 295 10.25 -0.85 -21.11
C VAL A 295 10.40 0.52 -21.74
N VAL A 296 10.86 0.58 -22.99
CA VAL A 296 10.93 1.83 -23.75
C VAL A 296 9.71 1.91 -24.65
N ALA A 297 8.85 2.89 -24.38
CA ALA A 297 7.62 3.14 -25.11
C ALA A 297 7.80 4.34 -26.04
N VAL A 298 7.71 4.11 -27.35
CA VAL A 298 7.75 5.16 -28.36
C VAL A 298 6.34 5.72 -28.53
N ASN A 299 6.12 6.93 -28.04
CA ASN A 299 4.83 7.61 -28.05
C ASN A 299 4.65 8.51 -29.29
N LYS A 300 3.42 8.97 -29.53
CA LYS A 300 3.03 9.85 -30.65
C LYS A 300 3.16 9.21 -32.03
N THR A 301 2.89 7.91 -32.11
CA THR A 301 2.93 7.16 -33.38
C THR A 301 1.79 7.56 -34.33
N ASP A 302 0.75 8.21 -33.82
CA ASP A 302 -0.31 8.87 -34.60
C ASP A 302 0.23 9.97 -35.53
N LEU A 303 1.40 10.55 -35.23
CA LEU A 303 2.03 11.58 -36.05
C LEU A 303 2.88 11.01 -37.20
N TRP A 304 2.94 9.69 -37.37
CA TRP A 304 3.76 9.07 -38.42
C TRP A 304 3.06 9.11 -39.77
N GLU A 305 3.74 9.66 -40.78
CA GLU A 305 3.25 9.68 -42.15
C GLU A 305 3.43 8.32 -42.83
N SER A 306 4.50 7.58 -42.48
CA SER A 306 4.81 6.26 -43.05
C SER A 306 5.17 5.28 -41.93
N PRO A 307 4.16 4.69 -41.24
CA PRO A 307 4.37 3.95 -40.00
C PRO A 307 5.40 2.81 -40.08
N GLU A 308 5.45 2.08 -41.18
CA GLU A 308 6.41 0.98 -41.37
C GLU A 308 7.86 1.49 -41.48
N GLU A 309 8.07 2.53 -42.28
CA GLU A 309 9.40 3.14 -42.50
C GLU A 309 9.88 3.85 -41.25
N ASP A 310 9.01 4.64 -40.60
CA ASP A 310 9.32 5.35 -39.36
C ASP A 310 9.67 4.37 -38.24
N ARG A 311 8.92 3.27 -38.12
CA ARG A 311 9.22 2.20 -37.16
C ARG A 311 10.58 1.57 -37.43
N ALA A 312 10.89 1.22 -38.67
CA ALA A 312 12.17 0.61 -39.03
C ALA A 312 13.35 1.55 -38.72
N ARG A 313 13.21 2.84 -39.09
CA ARG A 313 14.19 3.88 -38.82
C ARG A 313 14.45 4.05 -37.31
N LEU A 314 13.39 4.15 -36.51
CA LEU A 314 13.48 4.30 -35.06
C LEU A 314 14.10 3.08 -34.39
N LEU A 315 13.71 1.86 -34.77
CA LEU A 315 14.33 0.63 -34.25
C LEU A 315 15.84 0.60 -34.51
N GLY A 316 16.28 1.04 -35.69
CA GLY A 316 17.70 1.20 -36.01
C GLY A 316 18.41 2.20 -35.09
N MET A 317 17.81 3.36 -34.84
CA MET A 317 18.35 4.36 -33.91
C MET A 317 18.40 3.85 -32.47
N MET A 318 17.34 3.19 -32.00
CA MET A 318 17.23 2.65 -30.64
C MET A 318 18.29 1.59 -30.38
N ARG A 319 18.51 0.65 -31.31
CA ARG A 319 19.59 -0.36 -31.20
C ARG A 319 20.97 0.25 -30.97
N ASN A 320 21.25 1.36 -31.66
CA ASN A 320 22.53 2.06 -31.50
C ASN A 320 22.61 2.88 -30.21
N ARG A 321 21.56 3.64 -29.88
CA ARG A 321 21.53 4.55 -28.72
C ARG A 321 21.40 3.81 -27.40
N PHE A 322 20.63 2.73 -27.35
CA PHE A 322 20.42 1.89 -26.18
C PHE A 322 21.24 0.58 -26.22
N ARG A 323 22.36 0.56 -26.95
CA ARG A 323 23.26 -0.62 -27.02
C ARG A 323 23.72 -1.15 -25.64
N PHE A 324 23.75 -0.28 -24.64
CA PHE A 324 24.12 -0.59 -23.26
C PHE A 324 22.97 -1.26 -22.47
N LEU A 325 21.79 -1.38 -23.08
CA LEU A 325 20.58 -1.99 -22.55
C LEU A 325 20.03 -3.04 -23.54
N PRO A 326 20.79 -4.10 -23.85
CA PRO A 326 20.39 -5.10 -24.84
C PRO A 326 19.14 -5.90 -24.46
N TRP A 327 18.76 -5.85 -23.18
CA TRP A 327 17.61 -6.54 -22.59
C TRP A 327 16.34 -5.68 -22.51
N ALA A 328 16.41 -4.38 -22.83
CA ALA A 328 15.25 -3.50 -22.75
C ALA A 328 14.17 -3.93 -23.75
N LEU A 329 12.91 -3.94 -23.30
CA LEU A 329 11.76 -4.22 -24.15
C LEU A 329 11.30 -2.94 -24.83
N PHE A 330 10.78 -3.04 -26.05
CA PHE A 330 10.34 -1.90 -26.85
C PHE A 330 8.88 -2.05 -27.26
N THR A 331 8.11 -0.98 -27.16
CA THR A 331 6.74 -0.91 -27.68
C THR A 331 6.44 0.44 -28.30
N PHE A 332 5.35 0.50 -29.05
CA PHE A 332 4.89 1.66 -29.81
C PHE A 332 3.48 2.00 -29.33
N VAL A 333 3.25 3.26 -28.98
CA VAL A 333 1.98 3.72 -28.43
C VAL A 333 1.58 5.06 -29.03
N SER A 334 0.26 5.27 -29.14
CA SER A 334 -0.31 6.62 -29.22
C SER A 334 -1.11 6.83 -27.94
N ALA A 335 -0.57 7.64 -27.04
CA ALA A 335 -1.29 8.03 -25.83
C ALA A 335 -2.54 8.88 -26.15
N GLU A 336 -2.51 9.66 -27.24
CA GLU A 336 -3.64 10.51 -27.65
C GLU A 336 -4.82 9.64 -28.13
N GLU A 337 -4.54 8.64 -28.97
CA GLU A 337 -5.55 7.74 -29.55
C GLU A 337 -5.78 6.48 -28.68
N ALA A 338 -5.13 6.39 -27.52
CA ALA A 338 -5.13 5.21 -26.62
C ALA A 338 -4.76 3.88 -27.32
N VAL A 339 -3.85 3.92 -28.30
CA VAL A 339 -3.39 2.75 -29.06
C VAL A 339 -2.11 2.17 -28.44
N GLY A 340 -2.05 0.84 -28.31
CA GLY A 340 -0.86 0.11 -27.86
C GLY A 340 -0.69 0.04 -26.33
N LEU A 341 -1.65 0.54 -25.55
CA LEU A 341 -1.60 0.53 -24.08
C LEU A 341 -1.65 -0.88 -23.47
N PRO A 342 -2.49 -1.83 -23.95
CA PRO A 342 -2.46 -3.21 -23.47
C PRO A 342 -1.09 -3.86 -23.63
N ASP A 343 -0.44 -3.63 -24.77
CA ASP A 343 0.87 -4.21 -25.06
C ASP A 343 1.96 -3.60 -24.16
N LEU A 344 1.84 -2.31 -23.83
CA LEU A 344 2.71 -1.66 -22.85
C LEU A 344 2.56 -2.29 -21.45
N LEU A 345 1.33 -2.48 -20.96
CA LEU A 345 1.07 -3.08 -19.65
C LEU A 345 1.53 -4.54 -19.58
N ARG A 346 1.26 -5.32 -20.64
CA ARG A 346 1.77 -6.70 -20.77
C ARG A 346 3.28 -6.76 -20.67
N LEU A 347 4.00 -5.91 -21.42
CA LEU A 347 5.47 -5.87 -21.38
C LEU A 347 6.00 -5.41 -20.01
N ALA A 348 5.28 -4.52 -19.32
CA ALA A 348 5.64 -4.13 -17.96
C ALA A 348 5.50 -5.31 -16.98
N ALA A 349 4.43 -6.10 -17.08
CA ALA A 349 4.28 -7.32 -16.29
C ALA A 349 5.37 -8.36 -16.61
N GLU A 350 5.69 -8.58 -17.90
CA GLU A 350 6.77 -9.49 -18.31
C GLU A 350 8.14 -9.05 -17.77
N ALA A 351 8.44 -7.75 -17.81
CA ALA A 351 9.67 -7.21 -17.25
C ALA A 351 9.76 -7.42 -15.73
N ARG A 352 8.64 -7.29 -15.01
CA ARG A 352 8.56 -7.58 -13.56
C ARG A 352 8.86 -9.05 -13.27
N GLU A 353 8.24 -9.96 -14.01
CA GLU A 353 8.39 -11.39 -13.80
C GLU A 353 9.80 -11.87 -14.14
N ALA A 354 10.36 -11.41 -15.27
CA ALA A 354 11.73 -11.72 -15.65
C ALA A 354 12.73 -11.30 -14.57
N ARG A 355 12.50 -10.15 -13.93
CA ARG A 355 13.31 -9.62 -12.84
C ARG A 355 13.18 -10.42 -11.54
N ARG A 356 11.97 -10.89 -11.21
CA ARG A 356 11.70 -11.67 -9.99
C ARG A 356 12.10 -13.14 -10.10
N ARG A 357 12.34 -13.63 -11.32
CA ARG A 357 12.71 -15.02 -11.56
C ARG A 357 13.95 -15.41 -10.75
N ARG A 358 13.76 -16.35 -9.82
CA ARG A 358 14.86 -17.00 -9.10
C ARG A 358 15.52 -18.03 -10.01
N ILE A 359 16.81 -17.86 -10.28
CA ILE A 359 17.61 -18.83 -11.04
C ILE A 359 18.22 -19.83 -10.04
N PRO A 360 17.91 -21.15 -10.15
CA PRO A 360 18.53 -22.16 -9.30
C PRO A 360 20.06 -22.21 -9.49
N THR A 361 20.79 -22.48 -8.41
CA THR A 361 22.27 -22.53 -8.42
C THR A 361 22.83 -23.51 -9.46
N GLY A 362 22.14 -24.63 -9.70
CA GLY A 362 22.53 -25.61 -10.72
C GLY A 362 22.46 -25.06 -12.15
N GLU A 363 21.39 -24.33 -12.47
CA GLU A 363 21.21 -23.66 -13.77
C GLU A 363 22.29 -22.58 -13.95
N LEU A 364 22.51 -21.75 -12.94
CA LEU A 364 23.53 -20.70 -12.95
C LEU A 364 24.94 -21.26 -13.18
N ASN A 365 25.31 -22.33 -12.47
CA ASN A 365 26.59 -23.00 -12.66
C ASN A 365 26.73 -23.60 -14.06
N GLY A 366 25.64 -24.12 -14.63
CA GLY A 366 25.60 -24.62 -16.01
C GLY A 366 25.92 -23.52 -17.03
N ILE A 367 25.33 -22.33 -16.85
CA ILE A 367 25.59 -21.14 -17.68
C ILE A 367 27.07 -20.75 -17.58
N PHE A 368 27.60 -20.63 -16.35
CA PHE A 368 28.98 -20.22 -16.13
C PHE A 368 30.00 -21.20 -16.76
N ARG A 369 29.78 -22.50 -16.61
CA ARG A 369 30.63 -23.53 -17.23
C ARG A 369 30.57 -23.51 -18.76
N ARG A 370 29.45 -23.13 -19.35
CA ARG A 370 29.36 -22.96 -20.81
C ARG A 370 30.16 -21.73 -21.25
N ALA A 371 29.97 -20.59 -20.58
CA ALA A 371 30.70 -19.36 -20.87
C ALA A 371 32.23 -19.54 -20.75
N LEU A 372 32.71 -20.23 -19.71
CA LEU A 372 34.16 -20.52 -19.55
C LEU A 372 34.74 -21.44 -20.63
N ARG A 373 33.92 -22.33 -21.19
CA ARG A 373 34.34 -23.19 -22.30
C ARG A 373 34.43 -22.43 -23.61
N ASP A 374 33.46 -21.54 -23.86
CA ASP A 374 33.38 -20.76 -25.09
C ASP A 374 34.36 -19.58 -25.07
N HIS A 375 34.70 -19.06 -23.89
CA HIS A 375 35.65 -17.96 -23.71
C HIS A 375 36.49 -18.17 -22.44
N THR A 376 37.79 -18.44 -22.64
CA THR A 376 38.72 -18.60 -21.52
C THR A 376 38.95 -17.24 -20.85
N PRO A 377 38.88 -17.15 -19.50
CA PRO A 377 39.18 -15.91 -18.79
C PRO A 377 40.61 -15.41 -19.06
N PRO A 378 40.82 -14.09 -19.05
CA PRO A 378 42.17 -13.54 -19.17
C PRO A 378 43.04 -14.02 -18.00
N VAL A 379 44.28 -14.40 -18.29
CA VAL A 379 45.25 -14.78 -17.26
C VAL A 379 45.64 -13.52 -16.50
N VAL A 380 45.26 -13.43 -15.23
CA VAL A 380 45.72 -12.34 -14.36
C VAL A 380 47.12 -12.71 -13.89
N HIS A 381 48.14 -12.04 -14.42
CA HIS A 381 49.47 -12.06 -13.81
C HIS A 381 49.41 -11.15 -12.58
N SER A 382 49.40 -11.76 -11.40
CA SER A 382 49.45 -11.09 -10.09
C SER A 382 50.81 -10.46 -9.82
#